data_AF-A0A132MJA7-F1
#
_entry.id   AF-A0A132MJA7-F1
#
_cell.length_a   1.000
_cell.length_b   1.000
_cell.length_c   1.000
_cell.angle_alpha   90.00
_cell.angle_beta   90.00
_cell.angle_gamma   90.00
#
_symmetry.space_group_name_H-M   'P 1'
#
loop_
_entity.id
_entity.type
_entity.pdbx_description
1 polymer ?
#
loop_
_entity_poly.entity_id
_entity_poly.type
_entity_poly.pdbx_seq_one_letter_code
_entity_poly.pdbx_strand_id
1 'polypeptide(L)'
;MDEPLYRRVTVDPELIISKGMDVGDPKMLDLHRHQGNLTWEQSGLSSWTRSPEYAADFEREIFNPKRAMQLPDGTYMQVDYIWKGYHRGGIDMDATWHDLRELNPYHEGEVTIPGGVRTEQLEGYWPRITIYTPEGQIVKTTFGDFVPNPNFKIEALIK
;
A
#
# COMPACT_ATOMS: atom_id res chain seq x y z
N MET A 1 7.23 10.85 -17.67
CA MET A 1 7.13 10.72 -16.20
C MET A 1 6.49 9.38 -15.96
N ASP A 2 7.05 8.57 -15.07
CA ASP A 2 6.43 7.31 -14.66
C ASP A 2 5.04 7.61 -14.06
N GLU A 3 4.08 6.72 -14.27
CA GLU A 3 2.73 6.84 -13.75
C GLU A 3 2.73 6.76 -12.21
N PRO A 4 1.83 7.48 -11.51
CA PRO A 4 1.74 7.39 -10.07
C PRO A 4 1.28 5.99 -9.66
N LEU A 5 1.90 5.49 -8.59
CA LEU A 5 1.55 4.24 -7.94
C LEU A 5 0.96 4.53 -6.56
N TYR A 6 0.04 3.68 -6.14
CA TYR A 6 -0.68 3.83 -4.88
C TYR A 6 -0.52 2.60 -3.99
N ARG A 7 -0.40 2.82 -2.68
CA ARG A 7 -0.34 1.74 -1.69
C ARG A 7 -1.03 2.17 -0.41
N ARG A 8 -1.96 1.35 0.07
CA ARG A 8 -2.51 1.51 1.41
C ARG A 8 -1.57 0.88 2.43
N VAL A 9 -1.34 1.59 3.53
CA VAL A 9 -0.56 1.11 4.67
C VAL A 9 -1.22 1.52 5.98
N THR A 10 -1.06 0.69 7.01
CA THR A 10 -1.51 0.96 8.38
C THR A 10 -0.41 1.57 9.26
N VAL A 11 0.78 1.79 8.68
CA VAL A 11 1.95 2.30 9.38
C VAL A 11 1.89 3.83 9.44
N ASP A 12 2.29 4.40 10.58
CA ASP A 12 2.27 5.84 10.81
C ASP A 12 3.09 6.61 9.76
N PRO A 13 2.59 7.75 9.26
CA PRO A 13 3.25 8.45 8.17
C PRO A 13 4.64 8.97 8.50
N GLU A 14 4.89 9.37 9.75
CA GLU A 14 6.20 9.85 10.19
C GLU A 14 7.31 8.80 9.99
N LEU A 15 6.97 7.52 10.20
CA LEU A 15 7.92 6.43 9.99
C LEU A 15 8.25 6.27 8.50
N ILE A 16 7.24 6.36 7.64
CA ILE A 16 7.43 6.27 6.18
C ILE A 16 8.15 7.50 5.63
N ILE A 17 7.85 8.70 6.13
CA ILE A 17 8.56 9.94 5.76
C ILE A 17 10.04 9.83 6.13
N SER A 18 10.37 9.23 7.27
CA SER A 18 11.75 9.11 7.74
C SER A 18 12.56 8.01 7.05
N LYS A 19 11.94 6.88 6.70
CA LYS A 19 12.66 5.68 6.19
C LYS A 19 12.28 5.24 4.79
N GLY A 20 11.16 5.71 4.26
CA GLY A 20 10.51 5.13 3.09
C GLY A 20 9.67 3.89 3.45
N MET A 21 9.35 3.10 2.44
CA MET A 21 8.62 1.84 2.57
C MET A 21 9.56 0.67 2.27
N ASP A 22 10.10 0.08 3.33
CA ASP A 22 10.96 -1.09 3.24
C ASP A 22 10.17 -2.40 3.04
N VAL A 23 10.90 -3.45 2.65
CA VAL A 23 10.42 -4.82 2.51
C VAL A 23 10.93 -5.68 3.67
N GLY A 24 10.20 -6.74 4.03
CA GLY A 24 10.53 -7.58 5.19
C GLY A 24 11.80 -8.40 5.01
N ASP A 25 11.91 -9.15 3.91
CA ASP A 25 13.11 -9.93 3.56
C ASP A 25 13.59 -9.59 2.15
N PRO A 26 14.54 -8.66 1.98
CA PRO A 26 15.05 -8.25 0.67
C PRO A 26 15.59 -9.39 -0.22
N LYS A 27 15.86 -10.58 0.35
CA LYS A 27 16.36 -11.75 -0.41
C LYS A 27 15.23 -12.61 -0.99
N MET A 28 14.00 -12.46 -0.49
CA MET A 28 12.88 -13.28 -0.93
C MET A 28 12.12 -12.62 -2.08
N LEU A 29 12.63 -12.80 -3.30
CA LEU A 29 12.11 -12.19 -4.54
C LEU A 29 11.24 -13.14 -5.38
N ASP A 30 10.68 -14.17 -4.75
CA ASP A 30 9.81 -15.16 -5.41
C ASP A 30 8.40 -14.57 -5.58
N LEU A 31 8.02 -14.31 -6.83
CA LEU A 31 6.77 -13.64 -7.16
C LEU A 31 5.54 -14.55 -6.92
N HIS A 32 5.66 -15.87 -7.16
CA HIS A 32 4.59 -16.83 -6.87
C HIS A 32 4.29 -16.87 -5.37
N ARG A 33 5.32 -16.89 -4.54
CA ARG A 33 5.17 -16.88 -3.08
C ARG A 33 4.67 -15.53 -2.58
N HIS A 34 5.11 -14.43 -3.19
CA HIS A 34 4.66 -13.07 -2.86
C HIS A 34 3.15 -12.92 -3.03
N GLN A 35 2.59 -13.39 -4.14
CA GLN A 35 1.13 -13.38 -4.33
C GLN A 35 0.44 -14.38 -3.41
N GLY A 36 0.94 -15.61 -3.32
CA GLY A 36 0.15 -16.72 -2.80
C GLY A 36 0.12 -16.90 -1.29
N ASN A 37 1.23 -16.66 -0.57
CA ASN A 37 1.38 -17.23 0.79
C ASN A 37 2.42 -16.55 1.71
N LEU A 38 3.05 -15.44 1.30
CA LEU A 38 3.99 -14.74 2.18
C LEU A 38 3.29 -13.61 2.94
N THR A 39 3.58 -13.51 4.24
CA THR A 39 3.29 -12.27 4.96
C THR A 39 4.24 -11.17 4.48
N TRP A 40 3.88 -9.90 4.69
CA TRP A 40 4.75 -8.76 4.35
C TRP A 40 6.18 -8.92 4.93
N GLU A 41 6.30 -9.47 6.15
CA GLU A 41 7.58 -9.69 6.85
C GLU A 41 8.51 -10.67 6.11
N GLN A 42 7.98 -11.49 5.21
CA GLN A 42 8.71 -12.56 4.54
C GLN A 42 9.04 -12.23 3.08
N SER A 43 8.61 -11.08 2.56
CA SER A 43 8.75 -10.74 1.15
C SER A 43 9.77 -9.63 0.95
N GLY A 44 10.57 -9.76 -0.12
CA GLY A 44 11.49 -8.72 -0.61
C GLY A 44 10.83 -7.79 -1.62
N LEU A 45 9.52 -7.88 -1.74
CA LEU A 45 8.72 -7.28 -2.78
C LEU A 45 7.63 -6.42 -2.13
N SER A 46 7.46 -5.19 -2.60
CA SER A 46 6.41 -4.28 -2.16
C SER A 46 5.34 -4.16 -3.24
N SER A 47 4.10 -4.52 -2.94
CA SER A 47 2.96 -4.36 -3.85
C SER A 47 2.50 -2.91 -3.93
N TRP A 48 2.32 -2.40 -5.14
CA TRP A 48 1.67 -1.12 -5.41
C TRP A 48 0.63 -1.32 -6.50
N THR A 49 -0.34 -0.42 -6.62
CA THR A 49 -1.34 -0.48 -7.69
C THR A 49 -1.35 0.81 -8.49
N ARG A 50 -1.71 0.72 -9.77
CA ARG A 50 -1.97 1.89 -10.63
C ARG A 50 -3.32 2.55 -10.35
N SER A 51 -4.23 1.87 -9.65
CA SER A 51 -5.57 2.40 -9.33
C SER A 51 -5.63 2.94 -7.90
N PRO A 52 -5.85 4.25 -7.70
CA PRO A 52 -6.08 4.80 -6.38
C PRO A 52 -7.37 4.25 -5.74
N GLU A 53 -8.39 3.93 -6.54
CA GLU A 53 -9.62 3.29 -6.08
C GLU A 53 -9.33 1.91 -5.53
N TYR A 54 -8.52 1.12 -6.23
CA TYR A 54 -8.12 -0.20 -5.76
C TYR A 54 -7.33 -0.12 -4.44
N ALA A 55 -6.40 0.84 -4.31
CA ALA A 55 -5.69 1.07 -3.05
C ALA A 55 -6.65 1.47 -1.91
N ALA A 56 -7.69 2.26 -2.21
CA ALA A 56 -8.66 2.72 -1.23
C ALA A 56 -9.63 1.61 -0.77
N ASP A 57 -10.07 0.80 -1.73
CA ASP A 57 -11.13 -0.19 -1.57
C ASP A 57 -10.60 -1.60 -1.35
N PHE A 58 -9.29 -1.79 -1.20
CA PHE A 58 -8.71 -3.12 -0.98
C PHE A 58 -9.32 -3.81 0.26
N GLU A 59 -10.35 -4.64 0.05
CA GLU A 59 -11.22 -5.18 1.11
C GLU A 59 -10.55 -6.28 1.94
N ARG A 60 -9.27 -6.59 1.68
CA ARG A 60 -8.56 -7.69 2.34
C ARG A 60 -8.10 -7.40 3.76
N GLU A 61 -8.11 -6.15 4.21
CA GLU A 61 -7.81 -5.91 5.64
C GLU A 61 -9.05 -6.04 6.50
N ILE A 62 -8.95 -7.03 7.36
CA ILE A 62 -9.85 -7.34 8.45
C ILE A 62 -9.64 -6.26 9.51
N PHE A 63 -10.72 -5.57 9.88
CA PHE A 63 -10.80 -4.72 11.07
C PHE A 63 -9.88 -5.22 12.19
N ASN A 64 -8.93 -4.38 12.63
CA ASN A 64 -8.01 -4.76 13.69
C ASN A 64 -8.31 -3.97 14.98
N PRO A 65 -9.04 -4.55 15.94
CA PRO A 65 -9.41 -3.85 17.17
C PRO A 65 -8.20 -3.42 18.02
N LYS A 66 -7.02 -4.02 17.83
CA LYS A 66 -5.79 -3.60 18.53
C LYS A 66 -5.17 -2.33 17.96
N ARG A 67 -5.54 -1.94 16.74
CA ARG A 67 -5.06 -0.73 16.04
C ARG A 67 -6.15 0.34 15.93
N ALA A 68 -7.36 0.03 16.34
CA ALA A 68 -8.49 0.95 16.29
C ALA A 68 -8.73 1.63 17.65
N MET A 69 -9.18 2.87 17.60
CA MET A 69 -9.64 3.61 18.77
C MET A 69 -11.13 3.35 18.98
N GLN A 70 -11.51 2.85 20.14
CA GLN A 70 -12.93 2.70 20.48
C GLN A 70 -13.57 4.08 20.73
N LEU A 71 -14.72 4.32 20.11
CA LEU A 71 -15.52 5.53 20.24
C LEU A 71 -16.55 5.39 21.38
N PRO A 72 -17.09 6.51 21.90
CA PRO A 72 -18.04 6.48 23.03
C PRO A 72 -19.32 5.67 22.80
N ASP A 73 -19.74 5.52 21.54
CA ASP A 73 -20.92 4.73 21.14
C ASP A 73 -20.64 3.22 20.97
N GLY A 74 -19.40 2.80 21.25
CA GLY A 74 -18.97 1.41 21.14
C GLY A 74 -18.44 1.02 19.76
N THR A 75 -18.51 1.90 18.75
CA THR A 75 -17.87 1.68 17.44
C THR A 75 -16.36 1.88 17.51
N TYR A 76 -15.64 1.52 16.44
CA TYR A 76 -14.18 1.60 16.38
C TYR A 76 -13.73 2.44 15.20
N MET A 77 -12.82 3.38 15.44
CA MET A 77 -12.17 4.17 14.41
C MET A 77 -10.78 3.61 14.10
N GLN A 78 -10.55 3.21 12.86
CA GLN A 78 -9.21 2.87 12.36
C GLN A 78 -8.78 3.91 11.33
N VAL A 79 -7.49 4.25 11.34
CA VAL A 79 -6.89 5.16 10.36
C VAL A 79 -5.82 4.39 9.60
N ASP A 80 -5.96 4.38 8.28
CA ASP A 80 -4.96 3.88 7.34
C ASP A 80 -4.53 5.04 6.43
N TYR A 81 -3.48 4.83 5.64
CA TYR A 81 -2.92 5.88 4.79
C TYR A 81 -2.76 5.35 3.37
N ILE A 82 -3.32 6.07 2.40
CA ILE A 82 -3.14 5.78 0.98
C ILE A 82 -1.99 6.65 0.49
N TRP A 83 -0.86 6.03 0.25
CA TRP A 83 0.32 6.71 -0.26
C TRP A 83 0.29 6.79 -1.77
N LYS A 84 0.75 7.93 -2.28
CA LYS A 84 1.06 8.15 -3.69
C LYS A 84 2.57 8.27 -3.84
N GLY A 85 3.13 7.49 -4.76
CA GLY A 85 4.55 7.48 -5.04
C GLY A 85 4.84 7.24 -6.51
N TYR A 86 6.11 7.35 -6.84
CA TYR A 86 6.62 7.16 -8.20
C TYR A 86 7.87 6.30 -8.13
N HIS A 87 7.91 5.24 -8.90
CA HIS A 87 9.06 4.35 -8.93
C HIS A 87 9.44 4.03 -10.37
N ARG A 88 10.74 4.12 -10.67
CA ARG A 88 11.25 3.76 -11.97
C ARG A 88 11.39 2.24 -12.06
N GLY A 89 10.62 1.65 -12.96
CA GLY A 89 10.51 0.20 -13.05
C GLY A 89 9.70 -0.40 -11.92
N GLY A 90 9.72 -1.72 -11.85
CA GLY A 90 8.74 -2.52 -11.13
C GLY A 90 8.27 -3.64 -12.04
N ILE A 91 7.72 -4.69 -11.44
CA ILE A 91 7.25 -5.87 -12.15
C ILE A 91 5.74 -5.70 -12.30
N ASP A 92 5.29 -5.60 -13.55
CA ASP A 92 3.87 -5.62 -13.87
C ASP A 92 3.35 -7.05 -13.70
N MET A 93 2.53 -7.26 -12.68
CA MET A 93 2.07 -8.60 -12.32
C MET A 93 1.03 -9.13 -13.30
N ASP A 94 0.17 -8.28 -13.85
CA ASP A 94 -0.80 -8.70 -14.86
C ASP A 94 -0.07 -9.16 -16.14
N ALA A 95 0.91 -8.38 -16.60
CA ALA A 95 1.72 -8.75 -17.76
C ALA A 95 2.56 -10.01 -17.50
N THR A 96 3.17 -10.12 -16.32
CA THR A 96 4.01 -11.26 -15.97
C THR A 96 3.20 -12.57 -15.95
N TRP A 97 1.98 -12.57 -15.42
CA TRP A 97 1.15 -13.77 -15.33
C TRP A 97 0.58 -14.15 -16.69
N HIS A 98 0.20 -13.14 -17.48
CA HIS A 98 -0.16 -13.32 -18.87
C HIS A 98 0.97 -14.01 -19.66
N ASP A 99 2.22 -13.55 -19.50
CA ASP A 99 3.38 -14.12 -20.20
C ASP A 99 3.71 -15.55 -19.73
N LEU A 100 3.49 -15.84 -18.44
CA LEU A 100 3.56 -17.19 -17.89
C LEU A 100 2.41 -18.10 -18.33
N ARG A 101 1.35 -17.53 -18.94
CA ARG A 101 0.09 -18.19 -19.28
C ARG A 101 -0.60 -18.80 -18.06
N GLU A 102 -0.44 -18.14 -16.92
CA GLU A 102 -1.08 -18.49 -15.66
C GLU A 102 -2.22 -17.51 -15.38
N LEU A 103 -3.25 -17.96 -14.64
CA LEU A 103 -4.29 -17.05 -14.17
C LEU A 103 -3.68 -16.14 -13.12
N ASN A 104 -3.75 -14.81 -13.31
CA ASN A 104 -3.49 -13.89 -12.22
C ASN A 104 -4.63 -14.01 -11.20
N PRO A 105 -4.38 -14.53 -9.99
CA PRO A 105 -5.44 -14.62 -8.97
C PRO A 105 -5.95 -13.23 -8.57
N TYR A 106 -5.22 -12.17 -8.87
CA TYR A 106 -5.36 -10.83 -8.31
C TYR A 106 -5.31 -9.75 -9.41
N HIS A 107 -6.49 -9.32 -9.89
CA HIS A 107 -6.64 -8.26 -10.90
C HIS A 107 -6.57 -6.87 -10.26
N GLU A 108 -5.40 -6.53 -9.73
CA GLU A 108 -5.21 -5.37 -8.86
C GLU A 108 -4.52 -4.20 -9.59
N GLY A 109 -4.16 -4.39 -10.87
CA GLY A 109 -3.23 -3.49 -11.56
C GLY A 109 -1.90 -3.39 -10.82
N GLU A 110 -1.46 -4.50 -10.23
CA GLU A 110 -0.33 -4.55 -9.31
C GLU A 110 0.99 -4.32 -10.06
N VAL A 111 1.78 -3.40 -9.51
CA VAL A 111 3.19 -3.21 -9.82
C VAL A 111 3.98 -3.55 -8.57
N THR A 112 4.75 -4.63 -8.63
CA THR A 112 5.55 -5.10 -7.52
C THR A 112 6.96 -4.53 -7.60
N ILE A 113 7.43 -3.91 -6.51
CA ILE A 113 8.73 -3.22 -6.45
C ILE A 113 9.70 -4.00 -5.56
N PRO A 114 10.78 -4.59 -6.10
CA PRO A 114 11.84 -5.20 -5.32
C PRO A 114 12.57 -4.18 -4.44
N GLY A 115 12.77 -4.52 -3.16
CA GLY A 115 13.53 -3.69 -2.23
C GLY A 115 12.78 -2.47 -1.68
N GLY A 116 11.53 -2.24 -2.09
CA GLY A 116 10.69 -1.17 -1.54
C GLY A 116 10.85 0.18 -2.24
N VAL A 117 10.38 1.25 -1.58
CA VAL A 117 10.33 2.61 -2.15
C VAL A 117 10.93 3.61 -1.18
N ARG A 118 11.88 4.43 -1.64
CA ARG A 118 12.56 5.43 -0.80
C ARG A 118 11.64 6.62 -0.54
N THR A 119 11.84 7.32 0.57
CA THR A 119 10.97 8.46 0.94
C THR A 119 10.94 9.56 -0.12
N GLU A 120 12.05 9.86 -0.80
CA GLU A 120 12.11 10.88 -1.84
C GLU A 120 11.28 10.55 -3.10
N GLN A 121 10.83 9.31 -3.22
CA GLN A 121 9.97 8.81 -4.29
C GLN A 121 8.46 8.87 -3.93
N LEU A 122 8.13 9.20 -2.68
CA LEU A 122 6.76 9.29 -2.17
C LEU A 122 6.32 10.74 -2.18
N GLU A 123 5.26 11.06 -2.93
CA GLU A 123 4.72 12.42 -3.04
C GLU A 123 3.97 12.84 -1.77
N GLY A 124 3.25 11.90 -1.17
CA GLY A 124 2.43 12.15 0.02
C GLY A 124 1.36 11.09 0.18
N TYR A 125 0.36 11.39 1.01
CA TYR A 125 -0.69 10.43 1.34
C TYR A 125 -2.03 11.11 1.64
N TRP A 126 -3.10 10.31 1.54
CA TRP A 126 -4.42 10.64 2.09
C TRP A 126 -4.69 9.79 3.33
N PRO A 127 -5.07 10.41 4.47
CA PRO A 127 -5.63 9.68 5.59
C PRO A 127 -6.98 9.05 5.18
N ARG A 128 -7.15 7.76 5.42
CA ARG A 128 -8.39 7.02 5.25
C ARG A 128 -8.90 6.63 6.64
N ILE A 129 -10.04 7.19 7.02
CA ILE A 129 -10.65 6.95 8.33
C ILE A 129 -11.86 6.05 8.11
N THR A 130 -11.85 4.88 8.75
CA THR A 130 -12.97 3.94 8.69
C THR A 130 -13.52 3.69 10.08
N ILE A 131 -14.83 3.81 10.21
CA ILE A 131 -15.60 3.46 11.40
C ILE A 131 -16.17 2.06 11.22
N TYR A 132 -15.94 1.20 12.21
CA TYR A 132 -16.38 -0.18 12.25
C TYR A 132 -17.36 -0.41 13.41
N THR A 133 -18.31 -1.33 13.21
CA THR A 133 -19.07 -1.91 14.33
C THR A 133 -18.16 -2.80 15.20
N PRO A 134 -18.58 -3.20 16.41
CA PRO A 134 -17.83 -4.19 17.21
C PRO A 134 -17.58 -5.51 16.50
N GLU A 135 -18.45 -5.90 15.56
CA GLU A 135 -18.34 -7.11 14.74
C GLU A 135 -17.41 -6.93 13.53
N GLY A 136 -16.85 -5.73 13.33
CA GLY A 136 -15.93 -5.41 12.23
C GLY A 136 -16.59 -5.05 10.92
N GLN A 137 -17.89 -4.71 10.93
CA GLN A 137 -18.57 -4.21 9.72
C GLN A 137 -18.27 -2.74 9.50
N ILE A 138 -18.00 -2.35 8.26
CA ILE A 138 -17.78 -0.93 7.90
C ILE A 138 -19.10 -0.17 8.05
N VAL A 139 -19.11 0.84 8.92
CA VAL A 139 -20.21 1.79 9.06
C VAL A 139 -20.01 2.96 8.09
N LYS A 140 -18.78 3.48 8.01
CA LYS A 140 -18.45 4.65 7.19
C LYS A 140 -16.96 4.67 6.88
N THR A 141 -16.62 5.06 5.66
CA THR A 141 -15.26 5.43 5.27
C THR A 141 -15.25 6.89 4.82
N THR A 142 -14.23 7.63 5.25
CA THR A 142 -13.97 9.02 4.85
C THR A 142 -12.49 9.21 4.55
N PHE A 143 -12.19 10.15 3.67
CA PHE A 143 -10.82 10.52 3.32
C PHE A 143 -10.53 11.93 3.83
N GLY A 144 -9.35 12.11 4.43
CA GLY A 144 -8.82 13.43 4.76
C GLY A 144 -8.19 14.11 3.54
N ASP A 145 -7.76 15.35 3.74
CA ASP A 145 -7.00 16.09 2.73
C ASP A 145 -5.66 15.43 2.44
N PHE A 146 -5.12 15.70 1.24
CA PHE A 146 -3.78 15.24 0.87
C PHE A 146 -2.72 15.89 1.74
N VAL A 147 -1.83 15.08 2.32
CA VAL A 147 -0.69 15.53 3.10
C VAL A 147 0.59 15.31 2.30
N PRO A 148 1.30 16.37 1.87
CA PRO A 148 2.51 16.24 1.09
C PRO A 148 3.68 15.73 1.95
N ASN A 149 4.51 14.86 1.38
CA ASN A 149 5.78 14.47 1.96
C ASN A 149 6.84 15.57 1.70
N PRO A 150 7.41 16.20 2.74
CA PRO A 150 8.40 17.26 2.54
C PRO A 150 9.72 16.77 1.90
N ASN A 151 9.96 15.45 1.90
CA ASN A 151 11.17 14.85 1.35
C ASN A 151 11.04 14.48 -0.14
N PHE A 152 9.86 14.63 -0.75
CA PHE A 152 9.62 14.28 -2.14
C PHE A 152 10.52 15.06 -3.10
N LYS A 153 11.14 14.37 -4.06
CA LYS A 153 12.01 14.98 -5.07
C LYS A 153 11.64 14.47 -6.46
N ILE A 154 11.09 15.35 -7.30
CA ILE A 154 10.78 15.04 -8.71
C ILE A 154 12.02 14.52 -9.46
N GLU A 155 13.21 15.01 -9.13
CA GLU A 155 14.49 14.59 -9.72
C GLU A 155 14.87 13.14 -9.40
N ALA A 156 14.32 12.55 -8.32
CA ALA A 156 14.52 11.14 -7.98
C ALA A 156 13.92 10.19 -9.04
N LEU A 157 13.14 10.73 -9.98
CA LEU A 157 12.53 10.00 -11.11
C LEU A 157 13.36 10.05 -12.39
N ILE A 158 14.46 10.82 -12.42
CA ILE A 158 15.20 11.15 -13.65
C ILE A 158 16.60 10.48 -13.69
N LYS A 159 17.13 10.04 -12.56
CA LYS A 159 18.43 9.31 -12.50
C LYS A 159 18.22 7.80 -12.65
#